data_AF-A0A524RSW3-F1
#
_entry.id   AF-A0A524RSW3-F1
#
_cell.length_a   1.000
_cell.length_b   1.000
_cell.length_c   1.000
_cell.angle_alpha   90.00
_cell.angle_beta   90.00
_cell.angle_gamma   90.00
#
_symmetry.space_group_name_H-M   'P 1'
#
loop_
_entity.id
_entity.type
_entity.pdbx_description
1 polymer ?
#
loop_
_entity_poly.entity_id
_entity_poly.type
_entity_poly.pdbx_seq_one_letter_code
_entity_poly.pdbx_strand_id
1 'polypeptide(L)'
;MPKRNLREAAAMLAEGSTWRRWDLHIHTPDTILNDQFGDWEEFLTAIEKQDAVSVLGVTDYFLITNYSKLKKYKEDGHIPKIDLLIPNIEFRIAPPTRNTRAINIHFLVMRFSMRLAA
;
A
#
# COMPACT_ATOMS: atom_id res chain seq x y z
N MET A 1 16.64 -7.91 23.44
CA MET A 1 16.79 -7.26 22.11
C MET A 1 18.13 -7.70 21.53
N PRO A 2 18.20 -8.35 20.36
CA PRO A 2 19.48 -8.62 19.73
C PRO A 2 20.10 -7.29 19.32
N LYS A 3 21.34 -7.01 19.74
CA LYS A 3 22.09 -5.82 19.31
C LYS A 3 22.38 -5.98 17.82
N ARG A 4 21.80 -5.13 16.99
CA ARG A 4 22.08 -5.14 15.55
C ARG A 4 23.55 -4.80 15.33
N ASN A 5 24.16 -5.52 14.41
CA ASN A 5 25.55 -5.37 13.99
C ASN A 5 25.83 -3.90 13.56
N LEU A 6 26.86 -3.27 14.15
CA LEU A 6 27.23 -1.87 13.86
C LEU A 6 27.66 -1.64 12.39
N ARG A 7 28.18 -2.66 11.71
CA ARG A 7 28.51 -2.60 10.28
C ARG A 7 27.28 -2.61 9.39
N GLU A 8 26.24 -3.36 9.76
CA GLU A 8 24.94 -3.34 9.05
C GLU A 8 24.26 -1.98 9.16
N ALA A 9 24.30 -1.36 10.35
CA ALA A 9 23.77 -0.01 10.54
C ALA A 9 24.54 1.04 9.74
N ALA A 10 25.87 0.93 9.67
CA ALA A 10 26.71 1.80 8.86
C ALA A 10 26.46 1.61 7.35
N ALA A 11 26.23 0.38 6.89
CA ALA A 11 25.88 0.09 5.49
C ALA A 11 24.50 0.68 5.11
N MET A 12 23.50 0.59 5.99
CA MET A 12 22.20 1.23 5.79
C MET A 12 22.27 2.77 5.72
N LEU A 13 23.26 3.39 6.37
CA LEU A 13 23.51 4.84 6.30
C LEU A 13 24.40 5.25 5.11
N ALA A 14 25.15 4.30 4.54
CA ALA A 14 26.01 4.55 3.38
C ALA A 14 25.22 4.60 2.07
N GLU A 15 24.06 3.94 2.00
CA GLU A 15 23.13 4.08 0.89
C GLU A 15 22.34 5.39 1.03
N GLY A 16 22.49 6.29 0.06
CA GLY A 16 21.69 7.52 -0.04
C GLY A 16 20.23 7.26 -0.42
N SER A 17 19.57 8.28 -0.97
CA SER A 17 18.19 8.12 -1.47
C SER A 17 18.13 7.07 -2.58
N THR A 18 17.31 6.03 -2.38
CA THR A 18 17.06 4.98 -3.36
C THR A 18 15.72 5.20 -4.05
N TRP A 19 15.69 5.05 -5.37
CA TRP A 19 14.46 5.12 -6.15
C TRP A 19 13.67 3.82 -6.02
N ARG A 20 12.37 3.94 -5.78
CA ARG A 20 11.43 2.83 -5.67
C ARG A 20 10.19 3.15 -6.49
N ARG A 21 9.63 2.17 -7.22
CA ARG A 21 8.34 2.34 -7.89
C ARG A 21 7.21 2.03 -6.91
N TRP A 22 6.24 2.93 -6.87
CA TRP A 22 5.12 2.93 -5.95
C TRP A 22 3.84 2.93 -6.78
N ASP A 23 2.89 2.07 -6.44
CA ASP A 23 1.54 2.13 -7.00
C ASP A 23 0.56 2.44 -5.87
N LEU A 24 0.02 3.66 -5.88
CA LEU A 24 -0.79 4.18 -4.79
C LEU A 24 -2.29 4.18 -5.11
N HIS A 25 -2.70 3.63 -6.24
CA HIS A 25 -4.08 3.68 -6.71
C HIS A 25 -4.59 2.31 -7.18
N ILE A 26 -4.68 1.36 -6.26
CA ILE A 26 -5.21 0.02 -6.53
C ILE A 26 -6.45 -0.21 -5.68
N HIS A 27 -7.57 -0.55 -6.31
CA HIS A 27 -8.72 -1.12 -5.61
C HIS A 27 -8.51 -2.60 -5.36
N THR A 28 -8.86 -3.09 -4.19
CA THR A 28 -8.80 -4.53 -3.90
C THR A 28 -10.12 -5.22 -4.26
N PRO A 29 -10.13 -6.57 -4.39
CA PRO A 29 -11.38 -7.30 -4.49
C PRO A 29 -12.30 -6.97 -3.31
N ASP A 30 -13.61 -6.97 -3.55
CA ASP A 30 -14.66 -6.61 -2.60
C ASP A 30 -14.71 -5.09 -2.27
N THR A 31 -14.05 -4.21 -3.03
CA THR A 31 -14.27 -2.75 -2.90
C THR A 31 -15.72 -2.40 -3.24
N ILE A 32 -16.30 -1.40 -2.56
CA ILE A 32 -17.71 -1.01 -2.76
C ILE A 32 -17.96 -0.49 -4.18
N LEU A 33 -16.98 0.18 -4.77
CA LEU A 33 -17.07 0.74 -6.11
C LEU A 33 -15.78 0.47 -6.86
N ASN A 34 -15.92 0.27 -8.17
CA ASN A 34 -14.80 0.00 -9.07
C ASN A 34 -14.06 -1.30 -8.72
N ASP A 35 -14.81 -2.34 -8.33
CA ASP A 35 -14.26 -3.68 -8.16
C ASP A 35 -14.01 -4.30 -9.53
N GLN A 36 -12.74 -4.28 -9.93
CA GLN A 36 -12.28 -4.78 -11.23
C GLN A 36 -11.45 -6.05 -11.10
N PHE A 37 -11.26 -6.54 -9.87
CA PHE A 37 -10.50 -7.75 -9.62
C PHE A 37 -11.45 -8.91 -9.37
N GLY A 38 -11.02 -10.12 -9.73
CA GLY A 38 -11.78 -11.34 -9.49
C GLY A 38 -11.71 -11.72 -8.02
N ASP A 39 -11.16 -12.90 -7.74
CA ASP A 39 -10.97 -13.34 -6.36
C ASP A 39 -9.65 -12.84 -5.74
N TRP A 40 -9.53 -13.05 -4.44
CA TRP A 40 -8.33 -12.68 -3.68
C TRP A 40 -7.09 -13.49 -4.04
N GLU A 41 -7.24 -14.72 -4.53
CA GLU A 41 -6.11 -15.58 -4.88
C GLU A 41 -5.44 -15.07 -6.17
N GLU A 42 -6.24 -14.74 -7.18
CA GLU A 42 -5.79 -14.12 -8.43
C GLU A 42 -5.10 -12.77 -8.15
N PHE A 43 -5.72 -11.94 -7.30
CA PHE A 43 -5.17 -10.64 -6.91
C PHE A 43 -3.80 -10.75 -6.23
N LEU A 44 -3.68 -11.63 -5.23
CA LEU A 44 -2.40 -11.87 -4.53
C LEU A 44 -1.35 -12.43 -5.50
N THR A 45 -1.74 -13.39 -6.34
CA THR A 45 -0.85 -13.99 -7.35
C THR A 45 -0.31 -12.93 -8.31
N ALA A 46 -1.14 -11.97 -8.74
CA ALA A 46 -0.70 -10.89 -9.62
C ALA A 46 0.34 -9.98 -8.93
N ILE A 47 0.12 -9.63 -7.65
CA ILE A 47 1.08 -8.84 -6.87
C ILE A 47 2.39 -9.59 -6.62
N GLU A 48 2.35 -10.91 -6.43
CA GLU A 48 3.54 -11.72 -6.20
C GLU A 48 4.38 -11.91 -7.47
N LYS A 49 3.73 -11.97 -8.63
CA LYS A 49 4.38 -12.13 -9.95
C LYS A 49 5.08 -10.87 -10.45
N GLN A 50 4.64 -9.67 -10.04
CA GLN A 50 5.33 -8.43 -10.42
C GLN A 50 6.62 -8.21 -9.62
N ASP A 51 7.61 -7.54 -10.23
CA ASP A 51 8.93 -7.29 -9.63
C ASP A 51 9.28 -5.81 -9.49
N ALA A 52 8.43 -4.92 -9.98
CA ALA A 52 8.78 -3.51 -10.11
C ALA A 52 8.33 -2.66 -8.93
N VAL A 53 7.14 -2.95 -8.40
CA VAL A 53 6.46 -2.16 -7.38
C VAL A 53 6.85 -2.67 -6.00
N SER A 54 7.31 -1.74 -5.17
CA SER A 54 7.77 -2.00 -3.79
C SER A 54 6.82 -1.42 -2.75
N VAL A 55 5.94 -0.50 -3.12
CA VAL A 55 4.97 0.12 -2.21
C VAL A 55 3.60 0.11 -2.86
N LEU A 56 2.60 -0.37 -2.13
CA LEU A 56 1.21 -0.40 -2.59
C LEU A 56 0.30 0.46 -1.71
N GLY A 57 -0.53 1.28 -2.35
CA GLY A 57 -1.64 2.00 -1.75
C GLY A 57 -2.96 1.30 -2.04
N VAL A 58 -3.62 0.78 -1.00
CA VAL A 58 -4.96 0.17 -1.11
C VAL A 58 -5.98 1.30 -1.11
N THR A 59 -6.62 1.52 -2.26
CA THR A 59 -7.43 2.69 -2.62
C THR A 59 -8.92 2.42 -2.58
N ASP A 60 -9.36 1.65 -1.60
CA ASP A 60 -10.76 1.24 -1.53
C ASP A 60 -11.69 2.40 -1.18
N TYR A 61 -12.91 2.32 -1.71
CA TYR A 61 -13.93 3.33 -1.46
C TYR A 61 -14.41 3.24 -0.01
N PHE A 62 -14.24 4.34 0.73
CA PHE A 62 -14.76 4.60 2.08
C PHE A 62 -14.28 3.67 3.23
N LEU A 63 -13.84 2.44 2.93
CA LEU A 63 -13.50 1.42 3.92
C LEU A 63 -12.02 1.02 3.88
N ILE A 64 -11.49 0.62 5.04
CA ILE A 64 -10.12 0.09 5.19
C ILE A 64 -10.11 -1.41 5.52
N THR A 65 -11.27 -2.08 5.42
CA THR A 65 -11.41 -3.49 5.76
C THR A 65 -10.51 -4.37 4.89
N ASN A 66 -10.50 -4.13 3.59
CA ASN A 66 -9.68 -4.91 2.66
C ASN A 66 -8.20 -4.56 2.75
N TYR A 67 -7.84 -3.31 3.07
CA TYR A 67 -6.47 -2.97 3.47
C TYR A 67 -6.03 -3.82 4.66
N SER A 68 -6.87 -3.95 5.69
CA SER A 68 -6.56 -4.74 6.89
C SER A 68 -6.41 -6.22 6.55
N LYS A 69 -7.24 -6.74 5.63
CA LYS A 69 -7.15 -8.10 5.09
C LYS A 69 -5.84 -8.33 4.32
N LEU A 70 -5.48 -7.44 3.39
CA LEU A 70 -4.22 -7.51 2.64
C LEU A 70 -2.99 -7.40 3.55
N LYS A 71 -3.06 -6.55 4.58
CA LYS A 71 -2.02 -6.45 5.61
C LYS A 71 -1.83 -7.76 6.35
N LYS A 72 -2.92 -8.47 6.69
CA LYS A 72 -2.84 -9.79 7.31
C LYS A 72 -2.18 -10.81 6.36
N TYR A 73 -2.57 -10.86 5.09
CA TYR A 73 -1.89 -11.73 4.10
C TYR A 73 -0.38 -11.45 4.05
N LYS A 74 0.01 -10.18 4.07
CA LYS A 74 1.43 -9.79 4.11
C LYS A 74 2.14 -10.28 5.38
N GLU A 75 1.50 -10.15 6.54
CA GLU A 75 2.01 -10.64 7.82
C GLU A 75 2.15 -12.18 7.84
N ASP A 76 1.25 -12.87 7.13
CA ASP A 76 1.26 -14.34 6.94
C ASP A 76 2.26 -14.81 5.86
N GLY A 77 3.01 -13.89 5.23
CA GLY A 77 4.12 -14.19 4.33
C GLY A 77 3.83 -14.03 2.84
N HIS A 78 2.62 -13.63 2.47
CA HIS A 78 2.28 -13.30 1.08
C HIS A 78 2.88 -11.96 0.64
N ILE A 79 2.91 -11.72 -0.67
CA ILE A 79 3.41 -10.48 -1.29
C ILE A 79 4.75 -9.98 -0.71
N PRO A 80 5.77 -10.86 -0.59
CA PRO A 80 7.00 -10.56 0.15
C PRO A 80 7.82 -9.41 -0.45
N LYS A 81 7.64 -9.14 -1.75
CA LYS A 81 8.32 -8.07 -2.49
C LYS A 81 7.78 -6.67 -2.21
N ILE A 82 6.63 -6.55 -1.54
CA ILE A 82 6.03 -5.26 -1.20
C ILE A 82 6.60 -4.78 0.13
N ASP A 83 7.50 -3.81 0.14
CA ASP A 83 8.10 -3.26 1.35
C ASP A 83 7.07 -2.59 2.28
N LEU A 84 6.09 -1.89 1.71
CA LEU A 84 5.13 -1.06 2.46
C LEU A 84 3.71 -1.13 1.86
N LEU A 85 2.73 -1.32 2.73
CA LEU A 85 1.31 -1.14 2.44
C LEU A 85 0.80 0.16 3.07
N ILE A 86 0.18 1.00 2.26
CA ILE A 86 -0.41 2.28 2.68
C ILE A 86 -1.94 2.18 2.53
N PRO A 87 -2.72 2.48 3.58
CA PRO A 87 -4.16 2.69 3.42
C PRO A 87 -4.38 4.04 2.70
N ASN A 88 -5.04 3.99 1.54
CA ASN A 88 -5.49 5.14 0.78
C ASN A 88 -7.02 5.13 0.73
N ILE A 89 -7.70 6.00 1.46
CA ILE A 89 -9.16 5.96 1.49
C ILE A 89 -9.69 6.85 0.36
N GLU A 90 -10.45 6.28 -0.57
CA GLU A 90 -11.10 7.07 -1.63
C GLU A 90 -12.53 7.45 -1.22
N PHE A 91 -12.82 8.76 -1.27
CA PHE A 91 -14.14 9.32 -1.08
C PHE A 91 -14.64 9.92 -2.38
N ARG A 92 -15.95 9.81 -2.64
CA ARG A 92 -16.61 10.54 -3.73
C ARG A 92 -17.53 11.61 -3.16
N ILE A 93 -17.34 12.85 -3.59
CA ILE A 93 -18.14 13.99 -3.12
C ILE A 93 -19.36 14.22 -4.02
N ALA A 94 -20.46 14.66 -3.40
CA ALA A 94 -21.63 15.21 -4.08
C ALA A 94 -21.80 16.72 -3.75
N PRO A 95 -22.30 17.55 -4.69
CA PRO A 95 -22.69 17.20 -6.06
C PRO A 95 -21.47 16.96 -6.98
N PRO A 96 -21.63 16.19 -8.08
CA PRO A 96 -20.58 16.06 -9.09
C PRO A 96 -20.31 17.39 -9.81
N THR A 97 -19.26 17.43 -10.63
CA THR A 97 -18.97 18.60 -11.47
C THR A 97 -20.13 18.91 -12.44
N ARG A 98 -20.12 20.12 -13.04
CA ARG A 98 -21.11 20.52 -14.06
C ARG A 98 -21.29 19.52 -15.20
N ASN A 99 -20.24 18.76 -15.53
CA ASN A 99 -20.24 17.75 -16.60
C ASN A 99 -20.41 16.33 -16.05
N THR A 100 -21.09 16.17 -14.90
CA THR A 100 -21.37 14.91 -14.20
C THR A 100 -20.16 14.04 -13.83
N ARG A 101 -18.93 14.57 -13.96
CA ARG A 101 -17.72 13.87 -13.51
C ARG A 101 -17.65 13.84 -11.99
N ALA A 102 -17.32 12.67 -11.46
CA ALA A 102 -17.06 12.46 -10.05
C ALA A 102 -15.87 13.30 -9.58
N ILE A 103 -15.94 13.77 -8.33
CA ILE A 103 -14.82 14.39 -7.62
C ILE A 103 -14.43 13.40 -6.54
N ASN A 104 -13.21 12.87 -6.63
CA ASN A 104 -12.67 11.93 -5.65
C ASN A 104 -11.62 12.61 -4.77
N ILE A 105 -11.69 12.35 -3.46
CA ILE A 105 -10.67 12.75 -2.49
C ILE A 105 -9.96 11.48 -2.03
N HIS A 106 -8.63 11.50 -2.08
CA HIS A 106 -7.78 10.42 -1.57
C HIS A 106 -7.16 10.84 -0.24
N PHE A 107 -7.30 9.99 0.78
CA PHE A 107 -6.72 10.20 2.09
C PHE A 107 -5.70 9.11 2.39
N LEU A 108 -4.42 9.43 2.22
CA LEU A 108 -3.31 8.52 2.50
C LEU A 108 -2.90 8.64 3.96
N VAL A 109 -3.07 7.56 4.73
CA VAL A 109 -2.72 7.55 6.16
C VAL A 109 -1.40 6.82 6.35
N MET A 110 -0.34 7.58 6.58
CA MET A 110 0.99 7.03 6.84
C MET A 110 1.36 7.20 8.30
N ARG A 111 1.79 6.10 8.95
CA ARG A 111 2.44 6.18 10.25
C ARG A 111 3.93 6.38 10.04
N PHE A 112 4.43 7.55 10.40
CA PHE A 112 5.86 7.76 10.56
C PHE A 112 6.30 7.24 11.93
N SER A 113 7.14 6.20 11.96
CA SER A 113 7.81 5.78 13.18
C SER A 113 9.28 6.14 13.05
N MET A 114 9.67 7.24 13.70
CA MET A 114 11.06 7.63 13.81
C MET A 114 11.73 6.62 14.75
N ARG A 115 12.37 5.59 14.18
CA ARG A 115 13.32 4.78 14.94
C ARG A 115 14.56 5.65 15.09
N LEU A 116 14.62 6.42 16.16
CA LEU A 116 15.89 7.00 16.62
C LEU A 116 16.84 5.83 16.83
N ALA A 117 17.86 5.75 15.99
CA ALA A 117 18.99 4.88 16.23
C ALA A 117 19.73 5.48 17.44
N ALA A 118 19.55 4.87 18.60
CA ALA A 118 20.35 5.08 19.80
C ALA A 118 21.23 3.84 20.02
#